data_AF-A0A7S1SSE4-F1
#
_entry.id   AF-A0A7S1SSE4-F1
#
_cell.length_a   1.000
_cell.length_b   1.000
_cell.length_c   1.000
_cell.angle_alpha   90.00
_cell.angle_beta   90.00
_cell.angle_gamma   90.00
#
_symmetry.space_group_name_H-M   'P 1'
#
loop_
_entity.id
_entity.type
_entity.pdbx_description
1 polymer ?
#
loop_
_entity_poly.entity_id
_entity_poly.type
_entity_poly.pdbx_seq_one_letter_code
_entity_poly.pdbx_strand_id
1 'polypeptide(L)'
;MNSILQRKVLMIFEKQHKQKVIEDDLKGANKLDAGYEVRFQSALKKWKDIIEEEERIKQHYQAIIFDHKARLEERSQRAREIQTAFRGFKIEVSRSAEHSKTGRGIPEHKIMELDAMEMEKEEEVESLRLRNIFLKAQMRKLESKIREKEQLAEGLHLIDFEQLKIENQSLNEKIEERNEELLKLRKKTTATVQVLTHIKEKLQFIEKENQVLSQKLTHAEKELKEKRDKLQRVKTERDKLRNEATRMKENSSYVAKDVLLEDVEGQVEKREILLQTLAEVKAMHAATTDKVSATTQKILRMTEFLNTPGSGMYG
;
A
#
# COMPACT_ATOMS: atom_id res chain seq x y z
N MET A 1 35.12 11.39 21.83
CA MET A 1 34.67 12.69 22.36
C MET A 1 33.50 13.32 21.59
N ASN A 2 33.43 13.18 20.25
CA ASN A 2 32.45 13.88 19.40
C ASN A 2 30.96 13.45 19.58
N SER A 3 30.69 12.16 19.83
CA SER A 3 29.32 11.61 19.96
C SER A 3 28.53 12.13 21.18
N ILE A 4 29.19 12.39 22.31
CA ILE A 4 28.51 12.82 23.55
C ILE A 4 28.01 14.26 23.41
N LEU A 5 28.79 15.13 22.77
CA LEU A 5 28.41 16.51 22.48
C LEU A 5 27.21 16.55 21.52
N GLN A 6 27.22 15.74 20.46
CA GLN A 6 26.10 15.66 19.52
C GLN A 6 24.78 15.25 20.21
N ARG A 7 24.81 14.27 21.12
CA ARG A 7 23.62 13.87 21.90
C ARG A 7 23.11 14.97 22.83
N LYS A 8 24.02 15.70 23.50
CA LYS A 8 23.62 16.84 24.36
C LYS A 8 22.99 17.97 23.55
N VAL A 9 23.56 18.28 22.39
CA VAL A 9 23.01 19.29 21.48
C VAL A 9 21.62 18.88 20.98
N LEU A 10 21.44 17.61 20.58
CA LEU A 10 20.13 17.09 20.16
C LEU A 10 19.08 17.21 21.27
N MET A 11 19.41 16.83 22.52
CA MET A 11 18.49 16.98 23.66
C MET A 11 18.10 18.43 23.92
N ILE A 12 19.03 19.39 23.75
CA ILE A 12 18.73 20.81 23.92
C ILE A 12 17.77 21.28 22.82
N PHE A 13 18.01 20.89 21.56
CA PHE A 13 17.13 21.23 20.45
C PHE A 13 15.75 20.60 20.59
N GLU A 14 15.65 19.34 21.02
CA GLU A 14 14.36 18.69 21.30
C GLU A 14 13.59 19.38 22.42
N LYS A 15 14.29 19.79 23.49
CA LYS A 15 13.67 20.53 24.60
C LYS A 15 13.19 21.91 24.16
N GLN A 16 13.98 22.63 23.36
CA GLN A 16 13.58 23.93 22.80
C GLN A 16 12.42 23.81 21.81
N HIS A 17 12.40 22.77 20.98
CA HIS A 17 11.31 22.50 20.05
C HIS A 17 10.01 22.17 20.80
N LYS A 18 10.07 21.30 21.82
CA LYS A 18 8.91 21.00 22.67
C LYS A 18 8.39 22.25 23.39
N GLN A 19 9.28 23.11 23.88
CA GLN A 19 8.88 24.35 24.53
C GLN A 19 8.17 25.31 23.56
N LYS A 20 8.67 25.45 22.32
CA LYS A 20 8.03 26.26 21.27
C LYS A 20 6.65 25.74 20.89
N VAL A 21 6.50 24.43 20.71
CA VAL A 21 5.20 23.81 20.39
C VAL A 21 4.16 24.11 21.48
N ILE A 22 4.53 23.95 22.75
CA ILE A 22 3.62 24.25 23.88
C ILE A 22 3.24 25.74 23.90
N GLU A 23 4.19 26.63 23.61
CA GLU A 23 3.94 28.07 23.59
C GLU A 23 3.03 28.50 22.43
N ASP A 24 3.17 27.86 21.27
CA ASP A 24 2.33 28.08 20.10
C ASP A 24 0.90 27.52 20.31
N ASP A 25 0.77 26.36 20.96
CA ASP A 25 -0.52 25.78 21.34
C ASP A 25 -1.27 26.66 22.35
N LEU A 26 -0.58 27.19 23.36
CA LEU A 26 -1.15 28.14 24.34
C LEU A 26 -1.59 29.46 23.69
N LYS A 27 -0.78 29.99 22.75
CA LYS A 27 -1.15 31.18 21.96
C LYS A 27 -2.35 30.91 21.06
N GLY A 28 -2.48 29.71 20.51
CA GLY A 28 -3.64 29.27 19.74
C GLY A 28 -4.92 29.22 20.59
N ALA A 29 -4.85 28.61 21.77
CA ALA A 29 -5.97 28.50 22.70
C ALA A 29 -6.47 29.88 23.18
N ASN A 30 -5.56 30.78 23.57
CA ASN A 30 -5.92 32.14 24.01
C ASN A 30 -6.54 32.99 22.89
N LYS A 31 -6.11 32.81 21.63
CA LYS A 31 -6.73 33.50 20.47
C LYS A 31 -8.15 33.00 20.20
N LEU A 32 -8.39 31.71 20.36
CA LEU A 32 -9.73 31.13 20.22
C LEU A 32 -10.66 31.68 21.31
N ASP A 33 -10.21 31.67 22.56
CA ASP A 33 -10.95 32.16 23.73
C ASP A 33 -11.28 33.66 23.65
N ALA A 34 -10.29 34.50 23.31
CA ALA A 34 -10.52 35.93 23.05
C ALA A 34 -11.51 36.16 21.89
N GLY A 35 -11.51 35.29 20.88
CA GLY A 35 -12.49 35.33 19.80
C GLY A 35 -13.92 34.99 20.25
N TYR A 36 -14.08 34.08 21.22
CA TYR A 36 -15.39 33.77 21.81
C TYR A 36 -15.89 34.92 22.68
N GLU A 37 -15.02 35.48 23.52
CA GLU A 37 -15.37 36.59 24.41
C GLU A 37 -15.80 37.84 23.64
N VAL A 38 -15.07 38.21 22.58
CA VAL A 38 -15.43 39.35 21.72
C VAL A 38 -16.77 39.11 21.01
N ARG A 39 -17.06 37.89 20.56
CA ARG A 39 -18.35 37.53 19.96
C ARG A 39 -19.49 37.60 20.98
N PHE A 40 -19.26 37.11 22.20
CA PHE A 40 -20.24 37.15 23.29
C PHE A 40 -20.55 38.59 23.70
N GLN A 41 -19.53 39.43 23.89
CA GLN A 41 -19.70 40.86 24.18
C GLN A 41 -20.41 41.59 23.05
N SER A 42 -20.09 41.30 21.78
CA SER A 42 -20.80 41.86 20.64
C SER A 42 -22.27 41.43 20.61
N ALA A 43 -22.57 40.17 20.94
CA ALA A 43 -23.94 39.67 21.03
C ALA A 43 -24.72 40.34 22.18
N LEU A 44 -24.10 40.51 23.35
CA LEU A 44 -24.70 41.23 24.48
C LEU A 44 -24.99 42.69 24.16
N LYS A 45 -24.08 43.37 23.46
CA LYS A 45 -24.29 44.75 23.01
C LYS A 45 -25.49 44.82 22.05
N LYS A 46 -25.54 43.94 21.04
CA LYS A 46 -26.67 43.86 20.12
C LYS A 46 -27.99 43.59 20.85
N TRP A 47 -27.98 42.67 21.82
CA TRP A 47 -29.17 42.37 22.62
C TRP A 47 -29.64 43.58 23.43
N LYS A 48 -28.71 44.31 24.06
CA LYS A 48 -29.02 45.56 24.75
C LYS A 48 -29.59 46.62 23.81
N ASP A 49 -28.97 46.81 22.64
CA ASP A 49 -29.44 47.76 21.63
C ASP A 49 -30.87 47.41 21.15
N ILE A 50 -31.18 46.11 21.00
CA ILE A 50 -32.52 45.63 20.64
C ILE A 50 -33.54 45.93 21.74
N ILE A 51 -33.20 45.74 23.01
CA ILE A 51 -34.11 46.04 24.14
C ILE A 51 -34.40 47.53 24.22
N GLU A 52 -33.37 48.37 24.09
CA GLU A 52 -33.55 49.82 24.11
C GLU A 52 -34.41 50.29 22.92
N GLU A 53 -34.24 49.66 21.76
CA GLU A 53 -35.06 49.96 20.58
C GLU A 53 -36.51 49.49 20.75
N GLU A 54 -36.74 48.31 21.29
CA GLU A 54 -38.08 47.81 21.59
C GLU A 54 -38.83 48.76 22.53
N GLU A 55 -38.17 49.23 23.59
CA GLU A 55 -38.76 50.16 24.54
C GLU A 55 -39.06 51.52 23.89
N ARG A 56 -38.16 52.04 23.03
CA ARG A 56 -38.41 53.26 22.24
C ARG A 56 -39.64 53.10 21.33
N ILE A 57 -39.72 52.00 20.61
CA ILE A 57 -40.84 51.68 19.70
C ILE A 57 -42.15 51.59 20.49
N LYS A 58 -42.13 50.91 21.64
CA LYS A 58 -43.30 50.77 22.51
C LYS A 58 -43.79 52.11 23.03
N GLN A 59 -42.90 52.98 23.51
CA GLN A 59 -43.25 54.32 23.97
C GLN A 59 -43.81 55.18 22.83
N HIS A 60 -43.22 55.10 21.65
CA HIS A 60 -43.71 55.81 20.46
C HIS A 60 -45.14 55.39 20.09
N TYR A 61 -45.41 54.08 20.02
CA TYR A 61 -46.76 53.61 19.72
C TYR A 61 -47.76 53.86 20.84
N GLN A 62 -47.35 53.83 22.11
CA GLN A 62 -48.20 54.22 23.22
C GLN A 62 -48.64 55.68 23.12
N ALA A 63 -47.72 56.60 22.77
CA ALA A 63 -48.03 58.00 22.55
C ALA A 63 -49.02 58.18 21.37
N ILE A 64 -48.82 57.46 20.26
CA ILE A 64 -49.73 57.48 19.11
C ILE A 64 -51.12 56.97 19.50
N ILE A 65 -51.20 55.85 20.22
CA ILE A 65 -52.47 55.28 20.68
C ILE A 65 -53.19 56.28 21.59
N PHE A 66 -52.47 56.98 22.46
CA PHE A 66 -53.05 57.99 23.33
C PHE A 66 -53.62 59.17 22.53
N ASP A 67 -52.85 59.75 21.60
CA ASP A 67 -53.32 60.83 20.72
C ASP A 67 -54.54 60.41 19.90
N HIS A 68 -54.53 59.20 19.31
CA HIS A 68 -55.67 58.69 18.55
C HIS A 68 -56.91 58.46 19.42
N LYS A 69 -56.76 57.97 20.65
CA LYS A 69 -57.87 57.84 21.60
C LYS A 69 -58.46 59.20 21.98
N ALA A 70 -57.61 60.16 22.31
CA ALA A 70 -58.04 61.52 22.65
C ALA A 70 -58.83 62.17 21.49
N ARG A 71 -58.32 62.06 20.25
CA ARG A 71 -59.02 62.56 19.06
C ARG A 71 -60.34 61.85 18.80
N LEU A 72 -60.40 60.54 19.04
CA LEU A 72 -61.63 59.77 18.87
C LEU A 72 -62.69 60.22 19.89
N GLU A 73 -62.30 60.39 21.14
CA GLU A 73 -63.19 60.85 22.22
C GLU A 73 -63.70 62.26 21.94
N GLU A 74 -62.83 63.18 21.54
CA GLU A 74 -63.21 64.54 21.17
C GLU A 74 -64.20 64.57 19.99
N ARG A 75 -63.94 63.77 18.94
CA ARG A 75 -64.84 63.68 17.78
C ARG A 75 -66.17 63.02 18.14
N SER A 76 -66.15 61.99 18.97
CA SER A 76 -67.37 61.32 19.45
C SER A 76 -68.23 62.28 20.29
N GLN A 77 -67.59 63.06 21.16
CA GLN A 77 -68.27 64.07 21.95
C GLN A 77 -68.92 65.14 21.08
N ARG A 78 -68.17 65.70 20.11
CA ARG A 78 -68.72 66.66 19.15
C ARG A 78 -69.88 66.08 18.33
N ALA A 79 -69.79 64.82 17.92
CA ALA A 79 -70.88 64.15 17.20
C ALA A 79 -72.14 64.02 18.05
N ARG A 80 -72.01 63.65 19.34
CA ARG A 80 -73.13 63.59 20.29
C ARG A 80 -73.79 64.94 20.50
N GLU A 81 -72.99 66.00 20.63
CA GLU A 81 -73.50 67.37 20.78
C GLU A 81 -74.29 67.81 19.54
N ILE A 82 -73.75 67.57 18.34
CA ILE A 82 -74.44 67.88 17.08
C ILE A 82 -75.73 67.07 16.95
N GLN A 83 -75.70 65.77 17.26
CA GLN A 83 -76.88 64.89 17.20
C GLN A 83 -77.97 65.37 18.18
N THR A 84 -77.59 65.74 19.40
CA THR A 84 -78.51 66.26 20.41
C THR A 84 -79.12 67.60 19.99
N ALA A 85 -78.30 68.52 19.48
CA ALA A 85 -78.76 69.81 18.97
C ALA A 85 -79.70 69.65 17.78
N PHE A 86 -79.37 68.77 16.83
CA PHE A 86 -80.20 68.48 15.67
C PHE A 86 -81.53 67.83 16.06
N ARG A 87 -81.53 66.92 17.03
CA ARG A 87 -82.76 66.35 17.60
C ARG A 87 -83.64 67.43 18.22
N GLY A 88 -83.07 68.31 19.04
CA GLY A 88 -83.78 69.44 19.63
C GLY A 88 -84.42 70.34 18.56
N PHE A 89 -83.67 70.67 17.51
CA PHE A 89 -84.15 71.43 16.37
C PHE A 89 -85.30 70.72 15.63
N LYS A 90 -85.19 69.40 15.38
CA LYS A 90 -86.28 68.61 14.76
C LYS A 90 -87.58 68.68 15.56
N ILE A 91 -87.49 68.56 16.89
CA ILE A 91 -88.65 68.63 17.78
C ILE A 91 -89.26 70.04 17.75
N GLU A 92 -88.44 71.09 17.82
CA GLU A 92 -88.88 72.49 17.77
C GLU A 92 -89.60 72.84 16.45
N VAL A 93 -89.04 72.41 15.32
CA VAL A 93 -89.66 72.58 13.99
C VAL A 93 -90.98 71.82 13.91
N SER A 94 -91.02 70.60 14.46
CA SER A 94 -92.25 69.78 14.48
C SER A 94 -93.36 70.39 15.33
N ARG A 95 -93.02 71.05 16.45
CA ARG A 95 -93.98 71.79 17.29
C ARG A 95 -94.56 73.01 16.57
N SER A 96 -93.74 73.67 15.74
CA SER A 96 -94.14 74.83 14.95
C SER A 96 -94.87 74.46 13.66
N ALA A 97 -94.95 73.17 13.33
CA ALA A 97 -95.59 72.70 12.11
C ALA A 97 -97.12 72.63 12.26
N GLU A 98 -97.84 73.19 11.28
CA GLU A 98 -99.30 73.22 11.24
C GLU A 98 -99.85 72.40 10.07
N HIS A 99 -101.04 71.84 10.28
CA HIS A 99 -101.70 71.01 9.29
C HIS A 99 -102.33 71.87 8.18
N SER A 100 -101.86 71.71 6.94
CA SER A 100 -102.22 72.58 5.79
C SER A 100 -103.73 72.81 5.53
N LYS A 101 -104.61 71.90 5.95
CA LYS A 101 -106.07 71.99 5.76
C LYS A 101 -106.84 72.50 6.98
N THR A 102 -106.27 72.36 8.18
CA THR A 102 -106.99 72.64 9.45
C THR A 102 -106.30 73.68 10.31
N GLY A 103 -105.06 74.09 9.98
CA GLY A 103 -104.26 75.05 10.74
C GLY A 103 -103.88 74.59 12.15
N ARG A 104 -104.17 73.34 12.52
CA ARG A 104 -103.86 72.82 13.86
C ARG A 104 -102.43 72.28 13.89
N GLY A 105 -101.71 72.59 14.96
CA GLY A 105 -100.38 72.04 15.22
C GLY A 105 -100.40 70.52 15.47
N ILE A 106 -99.25 69.87 15.30
CA ILE A 106 -99.08 68.44 15.62
C ILE A 106 -99.14 68.25 17.14
N PRO A 107 -99.93 67.29 17.67
CA PRO A 107 -99.96 67.02 19.11
C PRO A 107 -98.60 66.57 19.66
N GLU A 108 -98.18 67.14 20.79
CA GLU A 108 -96.87 66.88 21.41
C GLU A 108 -96.59 65.39 21.64
N HIS A 109 -97.57 64.63 22.14
CA HIS A 109 -97.44 63.19 22.33
C HIS A 109 -97.06 62.46 21.04
N LYS A 110 -97.60 62.89 19.89
CA LYS A 110 -97.30 62.24 18.60
C LYS A 110 -95.90 62.58 18.10
N ILE A 111 -95.41 63.79 18.38
CA ILE A 111 -94.02 64.18 18.08
C ILE A 111 -93.05 63.32 18.90
N MET A 112 -93.30 63.18 20.20
CA MET A 112 -92.45 62.35 21.08
C MET A 112 -92.48 60.86 20.69
N GLU A 113 -93.65 60.33 20.30
CA GLU A 113 -93.77 58.95 19.82
C GLU A 113 -92.94 58.71 18.55
N LEU A 114 -92.99 59.63 17.58
CA LEU A 114 -92.21 59.53 16.34
C LEU A 114 -90.70 59.68 16.58
N ASP A 115 -90.28 60.59 17.45
CA ASP A 115 -88.88 60.77 17.83
C ASP A 115 -88.32 59.52 18.53
N ALA A 116 -89.11 58.88 19.41
CA ALA A 116 -88.74 57.61 20.03
C ALA A 116 -88.60 56.47 19.01
N MET A 117 -89.53 56.35 18.06
CA MET A 117 -89.44 55.36 16.98
C MET A 117 -88.24 55.62 16.06
N GLU A 118 -87.93 56.88 15.75
CA GLU A 118 -86.77 57.25 14.95
C GLU A 118 -85.46 56.87 15.67
N MET A 119 -85.35 57.15 16.97
CA MET A 119 -84.19 56.75 17.78
C MET A 119 -83.98 55.24 17.78
N GLU A 120 -85.03 54.44 18.02
CA GLU A 120 -84.93 52.99 18.02
C GLU A 120 -84.44 52.47 16.66
N LYS A 121 -84.94 53.05 15.57
CA LYS A 121 -84.49 52.70 14.22
C LYS A 121 -83.06 53.14 13.94
N GLU A 122 -82.65 54.29 14.46
CA GLU A 122 -81.28 54.79 14.27
C GLU A 122 -80.26 53.92 15.02
N GLU A 123 -80.58 53.47 16.24
CA GLU A 123 -79.79 52.49 16.99
C GLU A 123 -79.69 51.14 16.27
N GLU A 124 -80.80 50.65 15.70
CA GLU A 124 -80.80 49.42 14.89
C GLU A 124 -79.88 49.56 13.66
N VAL A 125 -79.97 50.68 12.94
CA VAL A 125 -79.13 50.97 11.78
C VAL A 125 -77.66 51.07 12.16
N GLU A 126 -77.32 51.72 13.28
CA GLU A 126 -75.95 51.81 13.78
C GLU A 126 -75.39 50.41 14.09
N SER A 127 -76.15 49.58 14.82
CA SER A 127 -75.79 48.20 15.14
C SER A 127 -75.52 47.35 13.89
N LEU A 128 -76.42 47.43 12.90
CA LEU A 128 -76.27 46.72 11.63
C LEU A 128 -75.07 47.22 10.82
N ARG A 129 -74.80 48.52 10.81
CA ARG A 129 -73.62 49.11 10.15
C ARG A 129 -72.32 48.59 10.77
N LEU A 130 -72.23 48.59 12.10
CA LEU A 130 -71.07 48.05 12.81
C LEU A 130 -70.87 46.56 12.50
N ARG A 131 -71.96 45.78 12.50
CA ARG A 131 -71.91 44.36 12.13
C ARG A 131 -71.45 44.16 10.68
N ASN A 132 -71.92 44.97 9.74
CA ASN A 132 -71.50 44.91 8.34
C ASN A 132 -70.00 45.20 8.18
N ILE A 133 -69.49 46.24 8.86
CA ILE A 133 -68.07 46.59 8.84
C ILE A 133 -67.23 45.44 9.41
N PHE A 134 -67.66 44.87 10.54
CA PHE A 134 -66.99 43.72 11.16
C PHE A 134 -66.94 42.50 10.23
N LEU A 135 -68.07 42.13 9.63
CA LEU A 135 -68.14 40.99 8.72
C LEU A 135 -67.29 41.21 7.46
N LYS A 136 -67.31 42.42 6.88
CA LYS A 136 -66.43 42.78 5.75
C LYS A 136 -64.95 42.67 6.12
N ALA A 137 -64.56 43.09 7.32
CA ALA A 137 -63.19 42.96 7.80
C ALA A 137 -62.80 41.49 8.01
N GLN A 138 -63.68 40.67 8.57
CA GLN A 138 -63.46 39.22 8.69
C GLN A 138 -63.34 38.54 7.33
N MET A 139 -64.20 38.88 6.38
CA MET A 139 -64.15 38.35 5.02
C MET A 139 -62.79 38.63 4.38
N ARG A 140 -62.34 39.89 4.38
CA ARG A 140 -61.01 40.27 3.86
C ARG A 140 -59.86 39.52 4.55
N LYS A 141 -59.97 39.31 5.87
CA LYS A 141 -58.97 38.55 6.64
C LYS A 141 -58.95 37.07 6.22
N LEU A 142 -60.11 36.46 5.97
CA LEU A 142 -60.20 35.09 5.51
C LEU A 142 -59.70 34.94 4.07
N GLU A 143 -60.05 35.88 3.19
CA GLU A 143 -59.54 35.94 1.81
C GLU A 143 -58.01 36.06 1.80
N SER A 144 -57.42 36.91 2.63
CA SER A 144 -55.96 37.02 2.76
C SER A 144 -55.33 35.71 3.22
N LYS A 145 -55.92 35.02 4.20
CA LYS A 145 -55.44 33.71 4.66
C LYS A 145 -55.55 32.63 3.59
N ILE A 146 -56.60 32.65 2.79
CA ILE A 146 -56.74 31.73 1.65
C ILE A 146 -55.63 32.01 0.64
N ARG A 147 -55.41 33.27 0.30
CA ARG A 147 -54.37 33.68 -0.65
C ARG A 147 -52.96 33.32 -0.17
N GLU A 148 -52.66 33.50 1.11
CA GLU A 148 -51.39 33.06 1.74
C GLU A 148 -51.22 31.55 1.62
N LYS A 149 -52.29 30.77 1.83
CA LYS A 149 -52.26 29.31 1.67
C LYS A 149 -52.13 28.87 0.22
N GLU A 150 -52.75 29.59 -0.73
CA GLU A 150 -52.60 29.35 -2.16
C GLU A 150 -51.18 29.67 -2.63
N GLN A 151 -50.56 30.75 -2.16
CA GLN A 151 -49.15 31.06 -2.43
C GLN A 151 -48.19 30.02 -1.84
N LEU A 152 -48.50 29.49 -0.65
CA LEU A 152 -47.77 28.35 -0.08
C LEU A 152 -47.91 27.08 -0.94
N ALA A 153 -49.07 26.86 -1.56
CA ALA A 153 -49.28 25.79 -2.52
C ALA A 153 -48.56 26.04 -3.85
N GLU A 154 -48.41 27.30 -4.26
CA GLU A 154 -47.63 27.72 -5.44
C GLU A 154 -46.11 27.49 -5.24
N GLY A 155 -45.63 27.56 -3.99
CA GLY A 155 -44.27 27.16 -3.58
C GLY A 155 -44.09 25.67 -3.28
N LEU A 156 -45.17 24.88 -3.25
CA LEU A 156 -45.12 23.43 -3.25
C LEU A 156 -45.08 22.97 -4.71
N HIS A 157 -43.91 23.11 -5.33
CA HIS A 157 -43.70 22.69 -6.71
C HIS A 157 -43.81 21.16 -6.78
N LEU A 158 -45.03 20.67 -7.04
CA LEU A 158 -45.29 19.26 -7.34
C LEU A 158 -44.34 18.75 -8.43
N ILE A 159 -43.98 19.64 -9.37
CA ILE A 159 -43.00 19.43 -10.41
C ILE A 159 -41.60 19.16 -9.83
N ASP A 160 -41.13 19.94 -8.86
CA ASP A 160 -39.82 19.72 -8.23
C ASP A 160 -39.81 18.42 -7.41
N PHE A 161 -40.93 18.11 -6.74
CA PHE A 161 -41.07 16.84 -6.02
C PHE A 161 -41.06 15.63 -6.98
N GLU A 162 -41.78 15.72 -8.09
CA GLU A 162 -41.75 14.70 -9.14
C GLU A 162 -40.38 14.59 -9.79
N GLN A 163 -39.70 15.71 -10.03
CA GLN A 163 -38.33 15.72 -10.54
C GLN A 163 -37.36 15.05 -9.58
N LEU A 164 -37.39 15.38 -8.28
CA LEU A 164 -36.57 14.73 -7.26
C LEU A 164 -36.85 13.23 -7.20
N LYS A 165 -38.10 12.81 -7.38
CA LYS A 165 -38.48 11.39 -7.41
C LYS A 165 -37.87 10.68 -8.63
N ILE A 166 -37.94 11.29 -9.81
CA ILE A 166 -37.32 10.76 -11.04
C ILE A 166 -35.80 10.68 -10.89
N GLU A 167 -35.17 11.72 -10.35
CA GLU A 167 -33.72 11.76 -10.13
C GLU A 167 -33.28 10.68 -9.13
N ASN A 168 -34.00 10.53 -8.02
CA ASN A 168 -33.71 9.49 -7.02
C ASN A 168 -33.84 8.08 -7.60
N GLN A 169 -34.88 7.84 -8.39
CA GLN A 169 -35.07 6.56 -9.08
C GLN A 169 -33.92 6.29 -10.07
N SER A 170 -33.55 7.26 -10.91
CA SER A 170 -32.43 7.12 -11.85
C SER A 170 -31.09 6.88 -11.16
N LEU A 171 -30.85 7.51 -10.00
CA LEU A 171 -29.65 7.28 -9.20
C LEU A 171 -29.64 5.88 -8.58
N ASN A 172 -30.77 5.38 -8.09
CA ASN A 172 -30.86 4.02 -7.59
C ASN A 172 -30.61 2.97 -8.68
N GLU A 173 -31.18 3.16 -9.87
CA GLU A 173 -30.93 2.28 -11.03
C GLU A 173 -29.42 2.22 -11.36
N LYS A 174 -28.74 3.37 -11.37
CA LYS A 174 -27.28 3.42 -11.56
C LYS A 174 -26.52 2.72 -10.43
N ILE A 175 -26.96 2.87 -9.17
CA ILE A 175 -26.32 2.17 -8.04
C ILE A 175 -26.48 0.65 -8.22
N GLU A 176 -27.64 0.17 -8.63
CA GLU A 176 -27.90 -1.24 -8.89
C GLU A 176 -27.03 -1.78 -10.03
N GLU A 177 -26.96 -1.08 -11.17
CA GLU A 177 -26.08 -1.45 -12.28
C GLU A 177 -24.62 -1.57 -11.85
N ARG A 178 -24.12 -0.59 -11.08
CA ARG A 178 -22.73 -0.58 -10.61
C ARG A 178 -22.46 -1.68 -9.58
N ASN A 179 -23.45 -2.01 -8.74
CA ASN A 179 -23.37 -3.14 -7.82
C ASN A 179 -23.30 -4.48 -8.58
N GLU A 180 -24.07 -4.64 -9.66
CA GLU A 180 -23.99 -5.83 -10.51
C GLU A 180 -22.63 -5.94 -11.21
N GLU A 181 -22.10 -4.85 -11.76
CA GLU A 181 -20.76 -4.80 -12.34
C GLU A 181 -19.69 -5.19 -11.32
N LEU A 182 -19.77 -4.65 -10.11
CA LEU A 182 -18.87 -4.96 -9.01
C LEU A 182 -18.93 -6.45 -8.66
N LEU A 183 -20.13 -7.03 -8.61
CA LEU A 183 -20.31 -8.46 -8.37
C LEU A 183 -19.70 -9.30 -9.51
N LYS A 184 -19.89 -8.91 -10.78
CA LYS A 184 -19.27 -9.57 -11.95
C LYS A 184 -17.75 -9.52 -11.85
N LEU A 185 -17.17 -8.38 -11.47
CA LEU A 185 -15.73 -8.22 -11.27
C LEU A 185 -15.21 -9.10 -10.12
N ARG A 186 -15.88 -9.12 -8.96
CA ARG A 186 -15.49 -10.00 -7.84
C ARG A 186 -15.47 -11.48 -8.24
N LYS A 187 -16.45 -11.94 -9.02
CA LYS A 187 -16.48 -13.30 -9.56
C LYS A 187 -15.28 -13.57 -10.48
N LYS A 188 -14.96 -12.65 -11.40
CA LYS A 188 -13.78 -12.74 -12.28
C LYS A 188 -12.50 -12.80 -11.45
N THR A 189 -12.31 -11.90 -10.48
CA THR A 189 -11.15 -11.89 -9.59
C THR A 189 -10.98 -13.22 -8.86
N THR A 190 -12.07 -13.78 -8.31
CA THR A 190 -12.04 -15.08 -7.62
C THR A 190 -11.59 -16.20 -8.55
N ALA A 191 -12.13 -16.25 -9.77
CA ALA A 191 -11.71 -17.23 -10.78
C ALA A 191 -10.23 -17.05 -11.18
N THR A 192 -9.77 -15.82 -11.36
CA THR A 192 -8.36 -15.53 -11.67
C THR A 192 -7.44 -15.97 -10.52
N VAL A 193 -7.81 -15.75 -9.27
CA VAL A 193 -7.03 -16.20 -8.10
C VAL A 193 -6.96 -17.73 -8.06
N GLN A 194 -8.04 -18.44 -8.37
CA GLN A 194 -8.04 -19.91 -8.47
C GLN A 194 -7.07 -20.39 -9.56
N VAL A 195 -7.15 -19.83 -10.76
CA VAL A 195 -6.23 -20.16 -11.87
C VAL A 195 -4.78 -19.87 -11.49
N LEU A 196 -4.51 -18.71 -10.88
CA LEU A 196 -3.18 -18.33 -10.42
C LEU A 196 -2.65 -19.31 -9.36
N THR A 197 -3.51 -19.79 -8.47
CA THR A 197 -3.17 -20.79 -7.46
C THR A 197 -2.76 -22.11 -8.11
N HIS A 198 -3.54 -22.62 -9.06
CA HIS A 198 -3.20 -23.82 -9.81
C HIS A 198 -1.88 -23.69 -10.59
N ILE A 199 -1.64 -22.53 -11.22
CA ILE A 199 -0.37 -22.28 -11.93
C ILE A 199 0.79 -22.27 -10.94
N LYS A 200 0.65 -21.63 -9.78
CA LYS A 200 1.67 -21.59 -8.74
C LYS A 200 2.01 -22.99 -8.22
N GLU A 201 1.00 -23.83 -7.98
CA GLU A 201 1.19 -25.22 -7.57
C GLU A 201 1.94 -26.04 -8.63
N LYS A 202 1.54 -25.92 -9.90
CA LYS A 202 2.24 -26.59 -11.02
C LYS A 202 3.68 -26.12 -11.16
N LEU A 203 3.93 -24.82 -11.02
CA LEU A 203 5.28 -24.25 -11.06
C LEU A 203 6.14 -24.84 -9.94
N GLN A 204 5.64 -24.85 -8.70
CA GLN A 204 6.36 -25.43 -7.56
C GLN A 204 6.67 -26.92 -7.74
N PHE A 205 5.77 -27.67 -8.37
CA PHE A 205 6.01 -29.07 -8.71
C PHE A 205 7.17 -29.21 -9.71
N ILE A 206 7.12 -28.45 -10.81
CA ILE A 206 8.16 -28.46 -11.85
C ILE A 206 9.51 -27.99 -11.29
N GLU A 207 9.52 -26.97 -10.43
CA GLU A 207 10.74 -26.50 -9.77
C GLU A 207 11.40 -27.58 -8.92
N LYS A 208 10.61 -28.34 -8.14
CA LYS A 208 11.11 -29.47 -7.37
C LYS A 208 11.67 -30.57 -8.26
N GLU A 209 10.97 -30.91 -9.35
CA GLU A 209 11.46 -31.90 -10.32
C GLU A 209 12.77 -31.45 -10.97
N ASN A 210 12.86 -30.18 -11.36
CA ASN A 210 14.07 -29.59 -11.93
C ASN A 210 15.24 -29.61 -10.93
N GLN A 211 14.99 -29.35 -9.64
CA GLN A 211 16.02 -29.48 -8.59
C GLN A 211 16.54 -30.92 -8.50
N VAL A 212 15.66 -31.93 -8.54
CA VAL A 212 16.07 -33.33 -8.53
C VAL A 212 16.88 -33.69 -9.77
N LEU A 213 16.45 -33.24 -10.96
CA LEU A 213 17.19 -33.46 -12.20
C LEU A 213 18.55 -32.77 -12.20
N SER A 214 18.63 -31.54 -11.68
CA SER A 214 19.88 -30.81 -11.51
C SER A 214 20.85 -31.56 -10.58
N GLN A 215 20.35 -32.10 -9.46
CA GLN A 215 21.16 -32.95 -8.58
C GLN A 215 21.68 -34.21 -9.30
N LYS A 216 20.81 -34.90 -10.05
CA LYS A 216 21.21 -36.08 -10.85
C LYS A 216 22.28 -35.71 -11.89
N LEU A 217 22.14 -34.56 -12.56
CA LEU A 217 23.11 -34.06 -13.52
C LEU A 217 24.47 -33.82 -12.85
N THR A 218 24.48 -33.09 -11.72
CA THR A 218 25.74 -32.83 -10.99
C THR A 218 26.43 -34.11 -10.51
N HIS A 219 25.65 -35.12 -10.11
CA HIS A 219 26.17 -36.44 -9.74
C HIS A 219 26.81 -37.14 -10.94
N ALA A 220 26.11 -37.19 -12.08
CA ALA A 220 26.62 -37.79 -13.31
C ALA A 220 27.87 -37.07 -13.83
N GLU A 221 27.93 -35.73 -13.74
CA GLU A 221 29.11 -34.94 -14.09
C GLU A 221 30.31 -35.28 -13.20
N LYS A 222 30.07 -35.48 -11.89
CA LYS A 222 31.11 -35.92 -10.95
C LYS A 222 31.63 -37.32 -11.29
N GLU A 223 30.73 -38.28 -11.53
CA GLU A 223 31.11 -39.63 -11.96
C GLU A 223 31.91 -39.60 -13.27
N LEU A 224 31.45 -38.82 -14.25
CA LEU A 224 32.14 -38.66 -15.53
C LEU A 224 33.54 -38.08 -15.33
N LYS A 225 33.69 -37.07 -14.46
CA LYS A 225 35.00 -36.49 -14.11
C LYS A 225 35.91 -37.54 -13.48
N GLU A 226 35.43 -38.31 -12.51
CA GLU A 226 36.20 -39.38 -11.88
C GLU A 226 36.64 -40.46 -12.88
N LYS A 227 35.76 -40.84 -13.80
CA LYS A 227 36.07 -41.79 -14.88
C LYS A 227 37.10 -41.22 -15.85
N ARG A 228 37.00 -39.93 -16.21
CA ARG A 228 37.99 -39.22 -17.03
C ARG A 228 39.35 -39.18 -16.34
N ASP A 229 39.40 -38.88 -15.04
CA ASP A 229 40.65 -38.84 -14.26
C ASP A 229 41.29 -40.24 -14.14
N LYS A 230 40.47 -41.29 -13.94
CA LYS A 230 40.94 -42.69 -13.97
C LYS A 230 41.50 -43.06 -15.34
N LEU A 231 40.78 -42.74 -16.43
CA LEU A 231 41.23 -43.01 -17.79
C LEU A 231 42.55 -42.29 -18.10
N GLN A 232 42.69 -41.03 -17.66
CA GLN A 232 43.91 -40.27 -17.86
C GLN A 232 45.10 -40.91 -17.13
N ARG A 233 44.92 -41.35 -15.88
CA ARG A 233 45.96 -42.09 -15.13
C ARG A 233 46.40 -43.36 -15.85
N VAL A 234 45.44 -44.19 -16.27
CA VAL A 234 45.73 -45.44 -17.01
C VAL A 234 46.44 -45.15 -18.34
N LYS A 235 46.03 -44.10 -19.07
CA LYS A 235 46.73 -43.68 -20.31
C LYS A 235 48.17 -43.27 -20.02
N THR A 236 48.41 -42.45 -19.00
CA THR A 236 49.77 -42.03 -18.63
C THR A 236 50.65 -43.21 -18.20
N GLU A 237 50.10 -44.18 -17.47
CA GLU A 237 50.82 -45.38 -17.06
C GLU A 237 51.14 -46.28 -18.27
N ARG A 238 50.16 -46.51 -19.15
CA ARG A 238 50.36 -47.21 -20.43
C ARG A 238 51.47 -46.54 -21.25
N ASP A 239 51.48 -45.22 -21.33
CA ASP A 239 52.47 -44.48 -22.11
C ASP A 239 53.86 -44.55 -21.49
N LYS A 240 53.97 -44.55 -20.15
CA LYS A 240 55.22 -44.84 -19.43
C LYS A 240 55.74 -46.24 -19.74
N LEU A 241 54.89 -47.27 -19.59
CA LEU A 241 55.26 -48.65 -19.88
C LEU A 241 55.65 -48.85 -21.36
N ARG A 242 54.96 -48.19 -22.29
CA ARG A 242 55.36 -48.19 -23.71
C ARG A 242 56.73 -47.58 -23.92
N ASN A 243 57.00 -46.42 -23.30
CA ASN A 243 58.30 -45.76 -23.40
C ASN A 243 59.42 -46.60 -22.75
N GLU A 244 59.12 -47.30 -21.66
CA GLU A 244 60.05 -48.25 -21.03
C GLU A 244 60.30 -49.46 -21.93
N ALA A 245 59.25 -50.03 -22.53
CA ALA A 245 59.38 -51.13 -23.48
C ALA A 245 60.19 -50.74 -24.73
N THR A 246 59.98 -49.53 -25.27
CA THR A 246 60.80 -49.03 -26.38
C THR A 246 62.25 -48.83 -25.95
N ARG A 247 62.52 -48.28 -24.76
CA ARG A 247 63.87 -48.17 -24.20
C ARG A 247 64.54 -49.52 -23.99
N MET A 248 63.82 -50.50 -23.44
CA MET A 248 64.34 -51.87 -23.27
C MET A 248 64.63 -52.50 -24.64
N LYS A 249 63.78 -52.29 -25.64
CA LYS A 249 64.03 -52.76 -27.00
C LYS A 249 65.26 -52.09 -27.63
N GLU A 250 65.42 -50.77 -27.46
CA GLU A 250 66.61 -50.04 -27.90
C GLU A 250 67.87 -50.59 -27.22
N ASN A 251 67.85 -50.78 -25.90
CA ASN A 251 68.96 -51.35 -25.13
C ASN A 251 69.26 -52.81 -25.54
N SER A 252 68.22 -53.62 -25.75
CA SER A 252 68.35 -55.01 -26.22
C SER A 252 68.87 -55.08 -27.65
N SER A 253 68.63 -54.07 -28.49
CA SER A 253 69.16 -54.06 -29.85
C SER A 253 70.69 -54.04 -29.88
N TYR A 254 71.35 -53.52 -28.84
CA TYR A 254 72.80 -53.59 -28.71
C TYR A 254 73.30 -54.99 -28.38
N VAL A 255 72.50 -55.79 -27.68
CA VAL A 255 72.84 -57.19 -27.33
C VAL A 255 72.68 -58.12 -28.54
N ALA A 256 71.79 -57.79 -29.48
CA ALA A 256 71.52 -58.57 -30.68
C ALA A 256 72.25 -58.06 -31.94
N LYS A 257 73.29 -57.23 -31.80
CA LYS A 257 74.11 -56.82 -32.96
C LYS A 257 75.03 -57.96 -33.35
N ASP A 258 74.86 -58.46 -34.58
CA ASP A 258 75.65 -59.55 -35.16
C ASP A 258 77.16 -59.30 -35.04
N VAL A 259 77.62 -58.06 -35.23
CA VAL A 259 79.04 -57.68 -35.08
C VAL A 259 79.60 -57.94 -33.67
N LEU A 260 78.77 -57.76 -32.63
CA LEU A 260 79.18 -58.03 -31.25
C LEU A 260 79.11 -59.54 -30.94
N LEU A 261 78.17 -60.27 -31.55
CA LEU A 261 78.11 -61.72 -31.44
C LEU A 261 79.31 -62.38 -32.15
N GLU A 262 79.66 -61.94 -33.36
CA GLU A 262 80.86 -62.38 -34.10
C GLU A 262 82.15 -62.07 -33.33
N ASP A 263 82.27 -60.91 -32.67
CA ASP A 263 83.44 -60.60 -31.84
C ASP A 263 83.51 -61.53 -30.61
N VAL A 264 82.38 -61.79 -29.94
CA VAL A 264 82.34 -62.74 -28.81
C VAL A 264 82.69 -64.16 -29.27
N GLU A 265 82.15 -64.62 -30.40
CA GLU A 265 82.49 -65.92 -31.00
C GLU A 265 83.98 -65.99 -31.36
N GLY A 266 84.52 -64.94 -31.97
CA GLY A 266 85.95 -64.83 -32.28
C GLY A 266 86.85 -64.81 -31.03
N GLN A 267 86.41 -64.20 -29.93
CA GLN A 267 87.13 -64.25 -28.64
C GLN A 267 87.08 -65.65 -28.02
N VAL A 268 85.97 -66.38 -28.16
CA VAL A 268 85.85 -67.77 -27.69
C VAL A 268 86.78 -68.69 -28.49
N GLU A 269 86.81 -68.55 -29.82
CA GLU A 269 87.68 -69.34 -30.69
C GLU A 269 89.17 -69.05 -30.42
N LYS A 270 89.55 -67.76 -30.27
CA LYS A 270 90.91 -67.38 -29.84
C LYS A 270 91.28 -67.99 -28.49
N ARG A 271 90.35 -68.03 -27.54
CA ARG A 271 90.57 -68.65 -26.23
C ARG A 271 90.80 -70.16 -26.36
N GLU A 272 90.08 -70.86 -27.22
CA GLU A 272 90.30 -72.29 -27.45
C GLU A 272 91.66 -72.59 -28.09
N ILE A 273 92.08 -71.80 -29.09
CA ILE A 273 93.41 -71.93 -29.70
C ILE A 273 94.51 -71.67 -28.67
N LEU A 274 94.36 -70.66 -27.82
CA LEU A 274 95.29 -70.39 -26.72
C LEU A 274 95.36 -71.53 -25.70
N LEU A 275 94.23 -72.20 -25.41
CA LEU A 275 94.22 -73.37 -24.53
C LEU A 275 94.89 -74.59 -25.16
N GLN A 276 94.71 -74.81 -26.47
CA GLN A 276 95.40 -75.87 -27.21
C GLN A 276 96.91 -75.66 -27.25
N THR A 277 97.36 -74.45 -27.62
CA THR A 277 98.79 -74.11 -27.64
C THR A 277 99.43 -74.21 -26.24
N LEU A 278 98.70 -73.83 -25.18
CA LEU A 278 99.15 -74.04 -23.80
C LEU A 278 99.32 -75.54 -23.48
N ALA A 279 98.40 -76.39 -23.96
CA ALA A 279 98.48 -77.84 -23.78
C ALA A 279 99.67 -78.44 -24.54
N GLU A 280 99.92 -78.01 -25.77
CA GLU A 280 101.09 -78.43 -26.58
C GLU A 280 102.41 -78.02 -25.92
N VAL A 281 102.53 -76.76 -25.47
CA VAL A 281 103.74 -76.28 -24.77
C VAL A 281 103.96 -77.05 -23.47
N LYS A 282 102.90 -77.37 -22.72
CA LYS A 282 103.00 -78.23 -21.52
C LYS A 282 103.47 -79.64 -21.87
N ALA A 283 102.97 -80.23 -22.96
CA ALA A 283 103.38 -81.55 -23.42
C ALA A 283 104.85 -81.57 -23.89
N MET A 284 105.30 -80.53 -24.60
CA MET A 284 106.71 -80.36 -24.99
C MET A 284 107.62 -80.19 -23.78
N HIS A 285 107.20 -79.40 -22.79
CA HIS A 285 107.97 -79.23 -21.55
C HIS A 285 108.10 -80.56 -20.79
N ALA A 286 107.03 -81.36 -20.70
CA ALA A 286 107.08 -82.69 -20.10
C ALA A 286 108.06 -83.62 -20.85
N ALA A 287 107.98 -83.70 -22.17
CA ALA A 287 108.87 -84.55 -22.97
C ALA A 287 110.36 -84.14 -22.89
N THR A 288 110.63 -82.83 -22.75
CA THR A 288 112.01 -82.33 -22.57
C THR A 288 112.53 -82.62 -21.16
N THR A 289 111.67 -82.52 -20.15
CA THR A 289 111.97 -82.88 -18.75
C THR A 289 112.27 -84.38 -18.63
N ASP A 290 111.51 -85.23 -19.31
CA ASP A 290 111.74 -86.68 -19.35
C ASP A 290 113.08 -87.03 -20.01
N LYS A 291 113.46 -86.35 -21.11
CA LYS A 291 114.79 -86.53 -21.74
C LYS A 291 115.93 -86.10 -20.82
N VAL A 292 115.78 -85.03 -20.04
CA VAL A 292 116.78 -84.58 -19.05
C VAL A 292 116.91 -85.61 -17.91
N SER A 293 115.79 -86.15 -17.41
CA SER A 293 115.80 -87.17 -16.35
C SER A 293 116.46 -88.49 -16.79
N ALA A 294 116.21 -88.95 -18.02
CA ALA A 294 116.79 -90.16 -18.58
C ALA A 294 118.31 -90.06 -18.82
N THR A 295 118.79 -88.85 -19.17
CA THR A 295 120.23 -88.57 -19.32
C THR A 295 120.92 -88.57 -17.95
N THR A 296 120.24 -88.04 -16.93
CA THR A 296 120.73 -88.02 -15.54
C THR A 296 120.82 -89.43 -14.94
N GLN A 297 119.86 -90.32 -15.21
CA GLN A 297 119.90 -91.72 -14.78
C GLN A 297 120.99 -92.56 -15.49
N LYS A 298 121.31 -92.26 -16.75
CA LYS A 298 122.43 -92.92 -17.46
C LYS A 298 123.80 -92.55 -16.88
N ILE A 299 123.97 -91.29 -16.46
CA ILE A 299 125.21 -90.84 -15.79
C ILE A 299 125.34 -91.50 -14.40
N LEU A 300 124.23 -91.66 -13.67
CA LEU A 300 124.23 -92.32 -12.34
C LEU A 300 124.65 -93.81 -12.43
N ARG A 301 124.10 -94.57 -13.38
CA ARG A 301 124.44 -96.01 -13.55
C ARG A 301 125.87 -96.27 -14.01
N MET A 302 126.49 -95.33 -14.71
CA MET A 302 127.89 -95.45 -15.16
C MET A 302 128.89 -95.23 -14.01
N THR A 303 128.43 -94.68 -12.88
CA THR A 303 129.27 -94.31 -11.73
C THR A 303 129.27 -95.39 -10.63
N GLU A 304 128.26 -96.27 -10.57
CA GLU A 304 128.12 -97.31 -9.52
C GLU A 304 128.80 -98.66 -9.84
N PHE A 305 129.29 -98.91 -11.07
CA PHE A 305 129.90 -100.20 -11.44
C PHE A 305 131.44 -100.25 -11.28
N LEU A 306 132.11 -99.14 -10.92
CA LEU A 306 133.58 -99.04 -10.93
C LEU A 306 134.27 -99.21 -9.55
N ASN A 307 133.59 -99.65 -8.48
CA ASN A 307 134.25 -99.85 -7.16
C ASN A 307 133.65 -100.99 -6.30
N THR A 308 134.19 -102.21 -6.39
CA THR A 308 134.56 -103.10 -5.25
C THR A 308 135.17 -104.45 -5.74
N PRO A 309 136.24 -105.00 -5.11
CA PRO A 309 136.92 -106.23 -5.52
C PRO A 309 136.66 -107.48 -4.62
N GLY A 310 136.61 -108.69 -5.22
CA GLY A 310 136.85 -109.97 -4.51
C GLY A 310 136.05 -111.23 -4.92
N SER A 311 136.66 -112.10 -5.73
CA SER A 311 136.43 -113.56 -5.96
C SER A 311 135.13 -114.09 -6.60
N GLY A 312 135.26 -114.63 -7.82
CA GLY A 312 134.31 -115.62 -8.39
C GLY A 312 134.36 -115.85 -9.90
N MET A 313 135.42 -116.52 -10.39
CA MET A 313 135.54 -117.32 -11.64
C MET A 313 135.08 -116.72 -12.99
N TYR A 314 136.06 -116.48 -13.87
CA TYR A 314 135.91 -115.93 -15.22
C TYR A 314 135.21 -116.89 -16.19
N GLY A 315 134.13 -116.39 -16.81
CA GLY A 315 133.39 -117.00 -17.91
C GLY A 315 132.68 -115.91 -18.70
#